data_AF-A0A7C4K0G8-F1
#
_entry.id   AF-A0A7C4K0G8-F1
#
_cell.length_a   1.000
_cell.length_b   1.000
_cell.length_c   1.000
_cell.angle_alpha   90.00
_cell.angle_beta   90.00
_cell.angle_gamma   90.00
#
_symmetry.space_group_name_H-M   'P 1'
#
loop_
_entity.id
_entity.type
_entity.pdbx_description
1 polymer ?
#
loop_
_entity_poly.entity_id
_entity_poly.type
_entity_poly.pdbx_seq_one_letter_code
_entity_poly.pdbx_strand_id
1 'polypeptide(L)'
;MRRFLILLPMVPAFAQPVIEPKFADRIFPYVSYSEVWTGTPAMLKDVAVPNVLIVYGVNEDTDVVAQAGKIAFYLGQWVEDIGFGAEEVKQSKIPPLLVSDKQLKNVQWKNIIVVGTNNDIVKELGLSFEKPTIKLVEKDEKKMLIVGGQNKEQVLQAIKYLADVRLNFKAGAYRTFFSFVALRGHIEKGEFDTALRLVRSPMGLSACGKNMALAGPMIAQWPDELKAVVKKRNAILYVELPKALEERNKDKAVELWKEAMFTCYQCHQGIGIPQVRKFKPVEEIHAKHQRIAEAFGLVKVVGNEKSCVACHAGQTQIKGYK
;
A
#
# COMPACT_ATOMS: atom_id res chain seq x y z
N MET A 1 52.80 -15.28 -11.38
CA MET A 1 51.36 -15.12 -11.66
C MET A 1 50.75 -14.21 -10.60
N ARG A 2 50.25 -13.03 -10.99
CA ARG A 2 49.62 -12.04 -10.10
C ARG A 2 48.26 -12.56 -9.61
N ARG A 3 48.04 -12.57 -8.29
CA ARG A 3 46.72 -12.76 -7.67
C ARG A 3 45.90 -11.49 -7.86
N PHE A 4 44.84 -11.55 -8.65
CA PHE A 4 43.82 -10.50 -8.71
C PHE A 4 42.95 -10.61 -7.45
N LEU A 5 43.06 -9.64 -6.54
CA LEU A 5 42.01 -9.37 -5.55
C LEU A 5 40.82 -8.76 -6.29
N ILE A 6 39.73 -9.52 -6.41
CA ILE A 6 38.44 -8.99 -6.86
C ILE A 6 37.85 -8.22 -5.68
N LEU A 7 38.01 -6.90 -5.70
CA LEU A 7 37.22 -5.98 -4.88
C LEU A 7 35.77 -6.03 -5.41
N LEU A 8 34.93 -6.85 -4.79
CA LEU A 8 33.48 -6.74 -4.96
C LEU A 8 33.06 -5.35 -4.47
N PRO A 9 32.33 -4.56 -5.27
CA PRO A 9 31.81 -3.29 -4.81
C PRO A 9 30.80 -3.60 -3.69
N MET A 10 31.12 -3.21 -2.46
CA MET A 10 30.13 -3.03 -1.41
C MET A 10 29.18 -1.93 -1.89
N VAL A 11 28.10 -2.32 -2.56
CA VAL A 11 26.93 -1.47 -2.67
C VAL A 11 26.52 -1.19 -1.22
N PRO A 12 26.48 0.07 -0.76
CA PRO A 12 26.06 0.34 0.61
C PRO A 12 24.63 -0.18 0.71
N ALA A 13 24.45 -1.26 1.44
CA ALA A 13 23.14 -1.68 1.89
C ALA A 13 22.60 -0.48 2.67
N PHE A 14 21.70 0.30 2.07
CA PHE A 14 20.98 1.35 2.79
C PHE A 14 20.41 0.68 4.03
N ALA A 15 20.99 0.98 5.19
CA ALA A 15 20.58 0.35 6.43
C ALA A 15 19.11 0.68 6.62
N GLN A 16 18.25 -0.35 6.58
CA GLN A 16 16.83 -0.15 6.81
C GLN A 16 16.67 0.46 8.21
N PRO A 17 15.79 1.46 8.36
CA PRO A 17 15.54 2.03 9.68
C PRO A 17 15.03 0.93 10.62
N VAL A 18 15.35 1.09 11.90
CA VAL A 18 14.79 0.25 12.96
C VAL A 18 13.29 0.53 13.02
N ILE A 19 12.47 -0.52 12.98
CA ILE A 19 11.02 -0.41 13.07
C ILE A 19 10.57 -0.90 14.45
N GLU A 20 9.96 -0.01 15.22
CA GLU A 20 9.57 -0.24 16.61
C GLU A 20 8.08 0.06 16.85
N PRO A 21 7.28 -0.88 17.39
CA PRO A 21 7.54 -2.32 17.40
C PRO A 21 7.70 -2.87 15.96
N LYS A 22 8.20 -4.09 15.84
CA LYS A 22 8.40 -4.74 14.53
C LYS A 22 7.14 -4.64 13.69
N PHE A 23 7.30 -4.21 12.44
CA PHE A 23 6.24 -4.04 11.44
C PHE A 23 5.21 -2.93 11.73
N ALA A 24 5.45 -2.03 12.69
CA ALA A 24 4.59 -0.87 12.95
C ALA A 24 4.30 -0.07 11.67
N ASP A 25 5.33 0.16 10.86
CA ASP A 25 5.25 0.83 9.54
C ASP A 25 4.28 0.15 8.55
N ARG A 26 3.97 -1.15 8.74
CA ARG A 26 3.05 -1.92 7.89
C ARG A 26 1.62 -1.89 8.38
N ILE A 27 1.40 -1.80 9.68
CA ILE A 27 0.07 -1.88 10.30
C ILE A 27 -0.52 -0.53 10.70
N PHE A 28 0.29 0.53 10.68
CA PHE A 28 -0.18 1.88 10.96
C PHE A 28 -1.35 2.28 10.04
N PRO A 29 -2.42 2.91 10.58
CA PRO A 29 -3.64 3.23 9.82
C PRO A 29 -3.46 4.52 8.99
N TYR A 30 -2.69 4.45 7.91
CA TYR A 30 -2.41 5.61 7.05
C TYR A 30 -3.64 6.20 6.37
N VAL A 31 -4.60 5.34 6.00
CA VAL A 31 -5.82 5.68 5.29
C VAL A 31 -7.01 5.06 5.99
N SER A 32 -8.19 5.61 5.75
CA SER A 32 -9.49 5.06 6.10
C SER A 32 -10.41 5.17 4.90
N TYR A 33 -11.58 4.53 4.96
CA TYR A 33 -12.61 4.62 3.96
C TYR A 33 -13.79 5.39 4.50
N SER A 34 -14.22 6.40 3.74
CA SER A 34 -15.27 7.32 4.18
C SER A 34 -16.22 7.63 3.03
N GLU A 35 -17.38 8.17 3.39
CA GLU A 35 -18.23 8.86 2.43
C GLU A 35 -17.69 10.29 2.24
N VAL A 36 -17.59 10.72 1.00
CA VAL A 36 -17.07 12.04 0.62
C VAL A 36 -18.09 12.77 -0.25
N TRP A 37 -18.00 14.10 -0.29
CA TRP A 37 -18.94 14.93 -1.04
C TRP A 37 -20.41 14.75 -0.62
N THR A 38 -20.65 14.35 0.64
CA THR A 38 -21.99 14.19 1.22
C THR A 38 -22.81 15.46 1.03
N GLY A 39 -24.08 15.29 0.63
CA GLY A 39 -24.97 16.40 0.30
C GLY A 39 -24.80 16.95 -1.11
N THR A 40 -23.98 16.33 -1.96
CA THR A 40 -23.83 16.71 -3.38
C THR A 40 -24.16 15.55 -4.32
N PRO A 41 -24.48 15.80 -5.61
CA PRO A 41 -24.63 14.75 -6.62
C PRO A 41 -23.36 13.95 -6.89
N ALA A 42 -22.18 14.45 -6.46
CA ALA A 42 -20.90 13.78 -6.59
C ALA A 42 -20.56 12.90 -5.37
N MET A 43 -21.52 12.64 -4.49
CA MET A 43 -21.33 11.80 -3.30
C MET A 43 -20.78 10.42 -3.68
N LEU A 44 -19.66 10.05 -3.06
CA LEU A 44 -19.03 8.74 -3.23
C LEU A 44 -18.91 8.06 -1.88
N LYS A 45 -19.16 6.75 -1.86
CA LYS A 45 -18.97 5.88 -0.70
C LYS A 45 -17.67 5.09 -0.87
N ASP A 46 -17.11 4.62 0.24
CA ASP A 46 -15.91 3.76 0.26
C ASP A 46 -14.66 4.38 -0.39
N VAL A 47 -14.54 5.69 -0.26
CA VAL A 47 -13.41 6.45 -0.80
C VAL A 47 -12.25 6.43 0.19
N ALA A 48 -11.08 6.04 -0.29
CA ALA A 48 -9.85 6.08 0.49
C ALA A 48 -9.48 7.54 0.77
N VAL A 49 -9.42 7.92 2.05
CA VAL A 49 -9.05 9.26 2.51
C VAL A 49 -7.88 9.17 3.49
N PRO A 50 -7.09 10.25 3.68
CA PRO A 50 -6.05 10.26 4.69
C PRO A 50 -6.65 10.05 6.09
N ASN A 51 -6.08 9.13 6.86
CA ASN A 51 -6.45 8.92 8.27
C ASN A 51 -5.36 9.42 9.22
N VAL A 52 -4.41 10.19 8.70
CA VAL A 52 -3.25 10.71 9.41
C VAL A 52 -3.00 12.16 9.01
N LEU A 53 -2.49 12.96 9.96
CA LEU A 53 -1.78 14.21 9.63
C LEU A 53 -0.28 13.97 9.65
N ILE A 54 0.46 14.65 8.79
CA ILE A 54 1.92 14.65 8.82
C ILE A 54 2.35 15.92 9.55
N VAL A 55 3.18 15.74 10.56
CA VAL A 55 3.56 16.79 11.50
C VAL A 55 5.05 16.99 11.44
N TYR A 56 5.49 18.23 11.27
CA TYR A 56 6.90 18.63 11.36
C TYR A 56 7.08 19.69 12.46
N GLY A 57 8.29 19.79 13.01
CA GLY A 57 8.62 20.83 13.98
C GLY A 57 8.84 22.17 13.30
N VAL A 58 8.34 23.28 13.86
CA VAL A 58 8.65 24.62 13.31
C VAL A 58 10.14 24.98 13.32
N ASN A 59 10.93 24.29 14.15
CA ASN A 59 12.38 24.48 14.27
C ASN A 59 13.17 23.34 13.59
N GLU A 60 12.50 22.51 12.80
CA GLU A 60 13.15 21.42 12.09
C GLU A 60 13.98 21.94 10.91
N ASP A 61 15.04 21.22 10.54
CA ASP A 61 15.85 21.56 9.38
C ASP A 61 15.00 21.62 8.09
N THR A 62 15.25 22.60 7.23
CA THR A 62 14.44 22.84 6.02
C THR A 62 14.40 21.65 5.08
N ASP A 63 15.48 20.86 4.99
CA ASP A 63 15.51 19.67 4.15
C ASP A 63 14.61 18.57 4.72
N VAL A 64 14.56 18.43 6.05
CA VAL A 64 13.67 17.48 6.73
C VAL A 64 12.21 17.87 6.49
N VAL A 65 11.87 19.17 6.60
CA VAL A 65 10.52 19.69 6.29
C VAL A 65 10.16 19.44 4.82
N ALA A 66 11.07 19.74 3.89
CA ALA A 66 10.86 19.49 2.47
C ALA A 66 10.64 17.99 2.18
N GLN A 67 11.41 17.11 2.82
CA GLN A 67 11.25 15.66 2.67
C GLN A 67 9.99 15.12 3.37
N ALA A 68 9.46 15.78 4.41
CA ALA A 68 8.14 15.46 4.96
C ALA A 68 7.04 15.63 3.89
N GLY A 69 7.18 16.62 3.00
CA GLY A 69 6.34 16.78 1.82
C GLY A 69 6.33 15.56 0.89
N LYS A 70 7.41 14.78 0.84
CA LYS A 70 7.47 13.53 0.08
C LYS A 70 6.57 12.43 0.67
N ILE A 71 6.49 12.35 2.00
CA ILE A 71 5.54 11.46 2.70
C ILE A 71 4.11 11.87 2.33
N ALA A 72 3.81 13.18 2.36
CA ALA A 72 2.50 13.72 2.00
C ALA A 72 2.16 13.40 0.54
N PHE A 73 3.12 13.57 -0.38
CA PHE A 73 2.94 13.24 -1.79
C PHE A 73 2.56 11.77 -1.99
N TYR A 74 3.32 10.81 -1.44
CA TYR A 74 3.01 9.39 -1.66
C TYR A 74 1.75 8.92 -0.93
N LEU A 75 1.41 9.53 0.21
CA LEU A 75 0.12 9.30 0.85
C LEU A 75 -1.03 9.84 -0.02
N GLY A 76 -0.86 11.03 -0.60
CA GLY A 76 -1.75 11.60 -1.61
C GLY A 76 -1.92 10.70 -2.83
N GLN A 77 -0.85 10.02 -3.24
CA GLN A 77 -0.88 9.01 -4.30
C GLN A 77 -1.53 7.69 -3.86
N TRP A 78 -1.84 7.47 -2.59
CA TRP A 78 -2.60 6.30 -2.16
C TRP A 78 -4.09 6.60 -2.12
N VAL A 79 -4.47 7.74 -1.55
CA VAL A 79 -5.88 8.14 -1.37
C VAL A 79 -6.57 8.43 -2.70
N GLU A 80 -7.89 8.35 -2.69
CA GLU A 80 -8.79 8.66 -3.82
C GLU A 80 -9.34 10.10 -3.70
N ASP A 81 -9.44 10.60 -2.47
CA ASP A 81 -9.89 11.95 -2.14
C ASP A 81 -9.19 12.41 -0.84
N ILE A 82 -9.22 13.71 -0.53
CA ILE A 82 -8.69 14.26 0.73
C ILE A 82 -9.76 14.32 1.84
N GLY A 83 -11.01 13.96 1.55
CA GLY A 83 -12.02 13.63 2.56
C GLY A 83 -12.82 14.82 3.07
N PHE A 84 -13.26 15.72 2.19
CA PHE A 84 -14.09 16.86 2.58
C PHE A 84 -15.51 16.79 1.97
N GLY A 85 -16.46 17.48 2.59
CA GLY A 85 -17.85 17.55 2.18
C GLY A 85 -18.25 18.94 1.69
N ALA A 86 -19.55 19.12 1.40
CA ALA A 86 -20.07 20.40 0.90
C ALA A 86 -19.85 21.56 1.89
N GLU A 87 -19.92 21.30 3.20
CA GLU A 87 -19.76 22.33 4.22
C GLU A 87 -18.31 22.81 4.36
N GLU A 88 -17.33 21.91 4.29
CA GLU A 88 -15.92 22.26 4.28
C GLU A 88 -15.56 23.11 3.05
N VAL A 89 -16.11 22.78 1.88
CA VAL A 89 -15.95 23.59 0.65
C VAL A 89 -16.56 24.97 0.80
N LYS A 90 -17.80 25.07 1.31
CA LYS A 90 -18.47 26.35 1.55
C LYS A 90 -17.67 27.25 2.49
N GLN A 91 -17.00 26.65 3.47
CA GLN A 91 -16.13 27.37 4.40
C GLN A 91 -14.72 27.66 3.84
N SER A 92 -14.42 27.24 2.61
CA SER A 92 -13.07 27.31 2.02
C SER A 92 -11.99 26.66 2.90
N LYS A 93 -12.37 25.64 3.68
CA LYS A 93 -11.48 24.91 4.59
C LYS A 93 -11.09 23.58 3.97
N ILE A 94 -10.05 23.59 3.15
CA ILE A 94 -9.42 22.35 2.68
C ILE A 94 -8.59 21.78 3.84
N PRO A 95 -8.88 20.56 4.33
CA PRO A 95 -8.12 19.96 5.43
C PRO A 95 -6.63 19.83 5.06
N PRO A 96 -5.70 20.31 5.89
CA PRO A 96 -4.29 20.18 5.61
C PRO A 96 -3.84 18.72 5.83
N LEU A 97 -2.99 18.19 4.94
CA LEU A 97 -2.33 16.90 5.15
C LEU A 97 -1.01 17.03 5.90
N LEU A 98 -0.33 18.16 5.73
CA LEU A 98 0.95 18.50 6.35
C LEU A 98 0.77 19.75 7.21
N VAL A 99 1.13 19.65 8.49
CA VAL A 99 0.98 20.74 9.48
C VAL A 99 2.23 20.83 10.36
N SER A 100 2.49 22.00 10.92
CA SER A 100 3.48 22.14 11.98
C SER A 100 2.97 21.63 13.32
N ASP A 101 3.88 21.28 14.23
CA ASP A 101 3.59 20.96 15.63
C ASP A 101 2.82 22.07 16.36
N LYS A 102 3.10 23.35 16.04
CA LYS A 102 2.31 24.50 16.53
C LYS A 102 0.86 24.48 16.02
N GLN A 103 0.65 24.22 14.73
CA GLN A 103 -0.70 24.16 14.16
C GLN A 103 -1.49 22.97 14.70
N LEU A 104 -0.82 21.84 14.97
CA LEU A 104 -1.46 20.63 15.49
C LEU A 104 -2.20 20.86 16.81
N LYS A 105 -1.75 21.81 17.65
CA LYS A 105 -2.40 22.15 18.94
C LYS A 105 -3.86 22.60 18.77
N ASN A 106 -4.22 23.09 17.58
CA ASN A 106 -5.56 23.58 17.26
C ASN A 106 -6.35 22.63 16.33
N VAL A 107 -5.84 21.43 16.08
CA VAL A 107 -6.46 20.45 15.16
C VAL A 107 -6.75 19.16 15.92
N GLN A 108 -7.96 18.64 15.77
CA GLN A 108 -8.29 17.31 16.30
C GLN A 108 -7.64 16.23 15.44
N TRP A 109 -7.00 15.25 16.09
CA TRP A 109 -6.31 14.18 15.41
C TRP A 109 -6.39 12.88 16.20
N LYS A 110 -6.48 11.77 15.46
CA LYS A 110 -6.43 10.40 16.00
C LYS A 110 -5.10 9.72 15.68
N ASN A 111 -4.61 9.90 14.46
CA ASN A 111 -3.33 9.34 14.03
C ASN A 111 -2.47 10.44 13.40
N ILE A 112 -1.16 10.42 13.67
CA ILE A 112 -0.19 11.33 13.05
C ILE A 112 1.11 10.63 12.69
N ILE A 113 1.79 11.16 11.67
CA ILE A 113 3.18 10.85 11.37
C ILE A 113 4.01 12.06 11.81
N VAL A 114 4.87 11.89 12.82
CA VAL A 114 5.74 12.97 13.31
C VAL A 114 7.10 12.83 12.64
N VAL A 115 7.52 13.85 11.91
CA VAL A 115 8.75 13.84 11.10
C VAL A 115 9.80 14.70 11.76
N GLY A 116 10.99 14.12 11.94
CA GLY A 116 12.13 14.79 12.57
C GLY A 116 12.13 14.68 14.08
N THR A 117 13.11 15.33 14.70
CA THR A 117 13.38 15.26 16.15
C THR A 117 13.28 16.61 16.85
N ASN A 118 13.24 17.72 16.10
CA ASN A 118 13.17 19.08 16.61
C ASN A 118 11.72 19.60 16.65
N ASN A 119 10.84 18.84 17.29
CA ASN A 119 9.43 19.17 17.47
C ASN A 119 8.98 18.95 18.92
N ASP A 120 7.90 19.64 19.32
CA ASP A 120 7.37 19.56 20.69
C ASP A 120 6.98 18.13 21.08
N ILE A 121 6.44 17.34 20.16
CA ILE A 121 5.94 15.98 20.42
C ILE A 121 7.08 15.03 20.80
N VAL A 122 8.19 15.02 20.04
CA VAL A 122 9.36 14.17 20.33
C VAL A 122 9.97 14.53 21.69
N LYS A 123 10.00 15.82 22.04
CA LYS A 123 10.48 16.31 23.34
C LYS A 123 9.57 15.88 24.49
N GLU A 124 8.25 16.06 24.34
CA GLU A 124 7.25 15.67 25.35
C GLU A 124 7.25 14.15 25.60
N LEU A 125 7.52 13.36 24.55
CA LEU A 125 7.65 11.90 24.67
C LEU A 125 9.02 11.45 25.20
N GLY A 126 9.98 12.37 25.40
CA GLY A 126 11.33 12.05 25.89
C GLY A 126 12.09 11.10 24.96
N LEU A 127 11.84 11.15 23.65
CA LEU A 127 12.43 10.21 22.70
C LEU A 127 13.83 10.65 22.27
N SER A 128 14.74 9.68 22.25
CA SER A 128 16.07 9.79 21.65
C SER A 128 16.30 8.64 20.68
N PHE A 129 17.23 8.82 19.74
CA PHE A 129 17.47 7.87 18.67
C PHE A 129 18.98 7.66 18.47
N GLU A 130 19.40 6.40 18.35
CA GLU A 130 20.78 6.04 18.01
C GLU A 130 20.96 5.71 16.52
N LYS A 131 19.84 5.39 15.84
CA LYS A 131 19.79 4.92 14.45
C LYS A 131 18.59 5.54 13.74
N PRO A 132 18.55 5.55 12.39
CA PRO A 132 17.33 5.83 11.64
C PRO A 132 16.20 4.93 12.15
N THR A 133 15.07 5.51 12.56
CA THR A 133 14.03 4.78 13.28
C THR A 133 12.64 5.21 12.85
N ILE A 134 11.73 4.24 12.74
CA ILE A 134 10.28 4.44 12.65
C ILE A 134 9.66 3.82 13.89
N LYS A 135 9.17 4.67 14.81
CA LYS A 135 8.65 4.27 16.11
C LYS A 135 7.16 4.59 16.21
N LEU A 136 6.32 3.59 16.45
CA LEU A 136 4.92 3.78 16.80
C LEU A 136 4.79 3.94 18.32
N VAL A 137 4.18 5.05 18.71
CA VAL A 137 3.79 5.35 20.08
C VAL A 137 2.27 5.45 20.12
N GLU A 138 1.64 4.76 21.07
CA GLU A 138 0.20 4.82 21.30
C GLU A 138 -0.05 5.42 22.69
N LYS A 139 -0.89 6.45 22.76
CA LYS A 139 -1.25 7.13 24.01
C LYS A 139 -2.68 7.68 23.89
N ASP A 140 -3.53 7.40 24.89
CA ASP A 140 -4.91 7.94 24.95
C ASP A 140 -5.71 7.72 23.65
N GLU A 141 -5.69 6.49 23.10
CA GLU A 141 -6.27 6.10 21.80
C GLU A 141 -5.68 6.77 20.55
N LYS A 142 -4.71 7.66 20.73
CA LYS A 142 -3.99 8.31 19.65
C LYS A 142 -2.76 7.53 19.25
N LYS A 143 -2.50 7.47 17.94
CA LYS A 143 -1.35 6.75 17.37
C LYS A 143 -0.39 7.72 16.68
N MET A 144 0.89 7.63 17.03
CA MET A 144 1.93 8.49 16.52
C MET A 144 3.02 7.64 15.89
N LEU A 145 3.23 7.78 14.59
CA LEU A 145 4.36 7.16 13.89
C LEU A 145 5.50 8.17 13.80
N ILE A 146 6.48 8.06 14.69
CA ILE A 146 7.65 8.92 14.76
C ILE A 146 8.69 8.47 13.73
N VAL A 147 9.14 9.39 12.89
CA VAL A 147 10.17 9.20 11.86
C VAL A 147 11.39 9.99 12.28
N GLY A 148 12.33 9.31 12.95
CA GLY A 148 13.43 9.94 13.67
C GLY A 148 14.81 9.33 13.35
N GLY A 149 15.82 9.93 13.94
CA GLY A 149 17.23 9.54 13.82
C GLY A 149 18.10 10.40 14.73
N GLN A 150 19.35 10.00 14.96
CA GLN A 150 20.27 10.73 15.84
C GLN A 150 20.64 12.12 15.28
N ASN A 151 20.66 12.24 13.96
CA ASN A 151 21.04 13.45 13.23
C ASN A 151 20.20 13.59 11.95
N LYS A 152 20.38 14.71 11.26
CA LYS A 152 19.68 15.06 10.02
C LYS A 152 19.77 13.94 8.99
N GLU A 153 20.95 13.39 8.74
CA GLU A 153 21.17 12.35 7.74
C GLU A 153 20.35 11.10 8.05
N GLN A 154 20.32 10.68 9.31
CA GLN A 154 19.53 9.52 9.74
C GLN A 154 18.02 9.79 9.66
N VAL A 155 17.56 10.99 9.99
CA VAL A 155 16.16 11.39 9.82
C VAL A 155 15.77 11.32 8.34
N LEU A 156 16.59 11.87 7.45
CA LEU A 156 16.36 11.81 5.99
C LEU A 156 16.34 10.37 5.47
N GLN A 157 17.18 9.48 6.00
CA GLN A 157 17.13 8.05 5.68
C GLN A 157 15.81 7.39 6.11
N ALA A 158 15.33 7.67 7.33
CA ALA A 158 14.05 7.16 7.81
C ALA A 158 12.86 7.68 6.98
N ILE A 159 12.87 8.97 6.62
CA ILE A 159 11.87 9.56 5.72
C ILE A 159 11.88 8.88 4.36
N LYS A 160 13.07 8.74 3.76
CA LYS A 160 13.22 8.12 2.43
C LYS A 160 12.68 6.69 2.43
N TYR A 161 12.96 5.91 3.47
CA TYR A 161 12.38 4.58 3.62
C TYR A 161 10.85 4.63 3.71
N LEU A 162 10.29 5.46 4.60
CA LEU A 162 8.83 5.51 4.79
C LEU A 162 8.12 5.94 3.49
N ALA A 163 8.63 6.97 2.82
CA ALA A 163 8.08 7.51 1.59
C ALA A 163 8.27 6.54 0.40
N ASP A 164 9.52 6.27 0.02
CA ASP A 164 9.85 5.59 -1.25
C ASP A 164 9.66 4.07 -1.19
N VAL A 165 9.86 3.47 -0.02
CA VAL A 165 9.76 2.01 0.15
C VAL A 165 8.41 1.61 0.71
N ARG A 166 7.88 2.31 1.70
CA ARG A 166 6.66 1.85 2.39
C ARG A 166 5.37 2.41 1.78
N LEU A 167 5.22 3.73 1.73
CA LEU A 167 4.01 4.39 1.22
C LEU A 167 3.84 4.18 -0.28
N ASN A 168 4.88 4.43 -1.07
CA ASN A 168 4.86 4.19 -2.52
C ASN A 168 4.49 2.72 -2.85
N PHE A 169 5.07 1.75 -2.13
CA PHE A 169 4.70 0.34 -2.29
C PHE A 169 3.23 0.09 -1.93
N LYS A 170 2.74 0.60 -0.78
CA LYS A 170 1.36 0.41 -0.33
C LYS A 170 0.36 1.01 -1.31
N ALA A 171 0.61 2.22 -1.81
CA ALA A 171 -0.22 2.89 -2.80
C ALA A 171 -0.42 2.01 -4.05
N GLY A 172 0.66 1.49 -4.64
CA GLY A 172 0.56 0.61 -5.81
C GLY A 172 -0.04 -0.77 -5.49
N ALA A 173 0.29 -1.34 -4.32
CA ALA A 173 -0.11 -2.70 -3.96
C ALA A 173 -1.62 -2.80 -3.72
N TYR A 174 -2.22 -1.85 -3.00
CA TYR A 174 -3.66 -1.87 -2.75
C TYR A 174 -4.47 -1.53 -4.01
N ARG A 175 -4.00 -0.60 -4.84
CA ARG A 175 -4.61 -0.36 -6.17
C ARG A 175 -4.66 -1.62 -7.01
N THR A 176 -3.56 -2.37 -7.05
CA THR A 176 -3.55 -3.66 -7.75
C THR A 176 -4.50 -4.65 -7.10
N PHE A 177 -4.48 -4.76 -5.77
CA PHE A 177 -5.34 -5.69 -5.03
C PHE A 177 -6.83 -5.47 -5.34
N PHE A 178 -7.29 -4.22 -5.33
CA PHE A 178 -8.66 -3.86 -5.69
C PHE A 178 -8.95 -4.02 -7.19
N SER A 179 -8.01 -3.65 -8.05
CA SER A 179 -8.16 -3.82 -9.51
C SER A 179 -8.23 -5.28 -9.91
N PHE A 180 -7.58 -6.18 -9.17
CA PHE A 180 -7.58 -7.60 -9.47
C PHE A 180 -8.95 -8.24 -9.23
N VAL A 181 -9.65 -7.86 -8.17
CA VAL A 181 -11.03 -8.30 -7.93
C VAL A 181 -12.03 -7.63 -8.88
N ALA A 182 -11.85 -6.33 -9.19
CA ALA A 182 -12.67 -5.66 -10.19
C ALA A 182 -12.53 -6.28 -11.58
N LEU A 183 -11.31 -6.69 -11.97
CA LEU A 183 -11.07 -7.41 -13.22
C LEU A 183 -11.92 -8.67 -13.33
N ARG A 184 -12.01 -9.46 -12.24
CA ARG A 184 -12.89 -10.64 -12.23
C ARG A 184 -14.33 -10.26 -12.53
N GLY A 185 -14.81 -9.19 -11.89
CA GLY A 185 -16.15 -8.67 -12.09
C GLY A 185 -16.43 -8.29 -13.54
N HIS A 186 -15.55 -7.49 -14.14
CA HIS A 186 -15.68 -7.07 -15.54
C HIS A 186 -15.67 -8.26 -16.51
N ILE A 187 -14.81 -9.26 -16.31
CA ILE A 187 -14.80 -10.50 -17.11
C ILE A 187 -16.16 -11.22 -17.00
N GLU A 188 -16.70 -11.33 -15.78
CA GLU A 188 -17.97 -12.02 -15.55
C GLU A 188 -19.16 -11.33 -16.21
N LYS A 189 -19.14 -9.99 -16.25
CA LYS A 189 -20.14 -9.16 -16.91
C LYS A 189 -19.96 -9.05 -18.43
N GLY A 190 -18.88 -9.60 -19.00
CA GLY A 190 -18.58 -9.49 -20.43
C GLY A 190 -18.07 -8.10 -20.84
N GLU A 191 -17.61 -7.30 -19.89
CA GLU A 191 -17.09 -5.95 -20.10
C GLU A 191 -15.60 -5.99 -20.50
N PHE A 192 -15.30 -6.68 -21.61
CA PHE A 192 -13.92 -7.01 -22.02
C PHE A 192 -13.04 -5.79 -22.26
N ASP A 193 -13.59 -4.72 -22.87
CA ASP A 193 -12.83 -3.50 -23.14
C ASP A 193 -12.42 -2.78 -21.84
N THR A 194 -13.31 -2.75 -20.85
CA THR A 194 -13.02 -2.21 -19.50
C THR A 194 -12.01 -3.08 -18.76
N ALA A 195 -12.18 -4.40 -18.81
CA ALA A 195 -11.22 -5.36 -18.26
C ALA A 195 -9.82 -5.17 -18.85
N LEU A 196 -9.72 -5.00 -20.16
CA LEU A 196 -8.44 -4.81 -20.87
C LEU A 196 -7.79 -3.48 -20.48
N ARG A 197 -8.57 -2.39 -20.40
CA ARG A 197 -8.09 -1.09 -19.91
C ARG A 197 -7.57 -1.20 -18.46
N LEU A 198 -8.27 -1.92 -17.60
CA LEU A 198 -7.84 -2.13 -16.21
C LEU A 198 -6.53 -2.92 -16.11
N VAL A 199 -6.33 -3.92 -16.97
CA VAL A 199 -5.08 -4.69 -17.03
C VAL A 199 -3.91 -3.81 -17.46
N ARG A 200 -4.12 -2.97 -18.49
CA ARG A 200 -3.09 -2.10 -19.07
C ARG A 200 -2.81 -0.85 -18.23
N SER A 201 -3.77 -0.42 -17.41
CA SER A 201 -3.69 0.84 -16.67
C SER A 201 -2.53 0.85 -15.65
N PRO A 202 -1.67 1.88 -15.64
CA PRO A 202 -0.63 2.09 -14.61
C PRO A 202 -1.22 2.31 -13.21
N MET A 203 -2.51 2.60 -13.15
CA MET A 203 -3.30 2.75 -11.92
C MET A 203 -4.08 1.46 -11.58
N GLY A 204 -4.11 0.50 -12.51
CA GLY A 204 -4.77 -0.80 -12.41
C GLY A 204 -3.78 -1.93 -12.11
N LEU A 205 -3.74 -2.96 -12.96
CA LEU A 205 -2.90 -4.14 -12.71
C LEU A 205 -1.43 -4.00 -13.10
N SER A 206 -1.08 -3.06 -13.99
CA SER A 206 0.33 -2.82 -14.31
C SER A 206 1.09 -2.12 -13.17
N ALA A 207 0.37 -1.54 -12.19
CA ALA A 207 0.94 -1.08 -10.91
C ALA A 207 1.66 -2.21 -10.15
N CYS A 208 1.21 -3.46 -10.28
CA CYS A 208 1.93 -4.61 -9.72
C CYS A 208 3.29 -4.81 -10.37
N GLY A 209 3.41 -4.56 -11.67
CA GLY A 209 4.67 -4.67 -12.42
C GLY A 209 5.70 -3.68 -11.90
N LYS A 210 5.26 -2.45 -11.61
CA LYS A 210 6.09 -1.43 -10.95
C LYS A 210 6.57 -1.91 -9.57
N ASN A 211 5.68 -2.44 -8.73
CA ASN A 211 6.05 -2.94 -7.40
C ASN A 211 6.97 -4.16 -7.45
N MET A 212 6.81 -5.05 -8.43
CA MET A 212 7.71 -6.19 -8.64
C MET A 212 9.06 -5.77 -9.22
N ALA A 213 9.10 -4.75 -10.08
CA ALA A 213 10.34 -4.16 -10.55
C ALA A 213 11.15 -3.52 -9.40
N LEU A 214 10.48 -2.87 -8.45
CA LEU A 214 11.12 -2.35 -7.23
C LEU A 214 11.67 -3.48 -6.33
N ALA A 215 11.09 -4.67 -6.39
CA ALA A 215 11.62 -5.87 -5.73
C ALA A 215 12.71 -6.57 -6.56
N GLY A 216 12.99 -6.14 -7.79
CA GLY A 216 13.90 -6.76 -8.76
C GLY A 216 15.27 -7.15 -8.19
N PRO A 217 15.98 -6.27 -7.45
CA PRO A 217 17.25 -6.62 -6.82
C PRO A 217 17.14 -7.77 -5.81
N MET A 218 16.03 -7.87 -5.07
CA MET A 218 15.76 -9.00 -4.18
C MET A 218 15.39 -10.25 -4.98
N ILE A 219 14.61 -10.11 -6.05
CA ILE A 219 14.22 -11.21 -6.95
C ILE A 219 15.44 -11.87 -7.59
N ALA A 220 16.48 -11.11 -7.92
CA ALA A 220 17.72 -11.66 -8.48
C ALA A 220 18.35 -12.73 -7.57
N GLN A 221 18.21 -12.55 -6.25
CA GLN A 221 18.72 -13.45 -5.22
C GLN A 221 17.74 -14.58 -4.86
N TRP A 222 16.53 -14.60 -5.44
CA TRP A 222 15.55 -15.64 -5.14
C TRP A 222 15.92 -16.98 -5.80
N PRO A 223 15.56 -18.11 -5.16
CA PRO A 223 15.53 -19.43 -5.77
C PRO A 223 14.79 -19.46 -7.12
N ASP A 224 15.19 -20.37 -8.02
CA ASP A 224 14.64 -20.46 -9.37
C ASP A 224 13.14 -20.80 -9.38
N GLU A 225 12.67 -21.59 -8.43
CA GLU A 225 11.25 -21.88 -8.21
C GLU A 225 10.41 -20.61 -7.95
N LEU A 226 10.95 -19.65 -7.20
CA LEU A 226 10.31 -18.36 -6.95
C LEU A 226 10.31 -17.49 -8.20
N LYS A 227 11.43 -17.46 -8.93
CA LYS A 227 11.52 -16.75 -10.22
C LYS A 227 10.54 -17.32 -11.24
N ALA A 228 10.36 -18.64 -11.27
CA ALA A 228 9.42 -19.32 -12.16
C ALA A 228 7.97 -18.91 -11.87
N VAL A 229 7.55 -18.85 -10.60
CA VAL A 229 6.21 -18.38 -10.21
C VAL A 229 5.97 -16.93 -10.64
N VAL A 230 6.94 -16.04 -10.42
CA VAL A 230 6.83 -14.63 -10.84
C VAL A 230 6.78 -14.50 -12.37
N LYS A 231 7.62 -15.25 -13.09
CA LYS A 231 7.63 -15.27 -14.56
C LYS A 231 6.28 -15.73 -15.11
N LYS A 232 5.72 -16.80 -14.55
CA LYS A 232 4.39 -17.31 -14.89
C LYS A 232 3.30 -16.27 -14.64
N ARG A 233 3.27 -15.67 -13.45
CA ARG A 233 2.33 -14.59 -13.10
C ARG A 233 2.36 -13.44 -14.11
N ASN A 234 3.57 -13.02 -14.50
CA ASN A 234 3.75 -11.91 -15.43
C ASN A 234 3.36 -12.27 -16.86
N ALA A 235 3.64 -13.49 -17.32
CA ALA A 235 3.20 -13.97 -18.63
C ALA A 235 1.66 -13.97 -18.71
N ILE A 236 1.00 -14.50 -17.68
CA ILE A 236 -0.46 -14.52 -17.60
C ILE A 236 -1.01 -13.08 -17.66
N LEU A 237 -0.54 -12.19 -16.78
CA LEU A 237 -1.19 -10.89 -16.62
C LEU A 237 -0.87 -9.87 -17.70
N TYR A 238 0.30 -9.96 -18.34
CA TYR A 238 0.73 -8.98 -19.33
C TYR A 238 0.67 -9.49 -20.77
N VAL A 239 0.48 -10.79 -20.99
CA VAL A 239 0.46 -11.37 -22.33
C VAL A 239 -0.81 -12.18 -22.55
N GLU A 240 -1.03 -13.23 -21.78
CA GLU A 240 -2.08 -14.23 -22.08
C GLU A 240 -3.49 -13.70 -21.77
N LEU A 241 -3.67 -13.07 -20.61
CA LEU A 241 -4.95 -12.52 -20.19
C LEU A 241 -5.41 -11.35 -21.08
N PRO A 242 -4.55 -10.36 -21.45
CA PRO A 242 -4.90 -9.37 -22.45
C PRO A 242 -5.40 -9.98 -23.77
N LYS A 243 -4.72 -11.01 -24.29
CA LYS A 243 -5.14 -11.70 -25.52
C LYS A 243 -6.53 -12.34 -25.37
N ALA A 244 -6.76 -13.07 -24.28
CA ALA A 244 -8.07 -13.67 -24.03
C ALA A 244 -9.20 -12.63 -23.92
N LEU A 245 -8.90 -11.44 -23.37
CA LEU A 245 -9.85 -10.33 -23.32
C LEU A 245 -10.11 -9.72 -24.71
N GLU A 246 -9.07 -9.54 -25.54
CA GLU A 246 -9.19 -9.05 -26.92
C GLU A 246 -10.01 -10.01 -27.79
N GLU A 247 -9.80 -11.32 -27.62
CA GLU A 247 -10.56 -12.39 -28.25
C GLU A 247 -11.97 -12.56 -27.65
N ARG A 248 -12.31 -11.79 -26.61
CA ARG A 248 -13.58 -11.87 -25.87
C ARG A 248 -13.90 -13.27 -25.34
N ASN A 249 -12.86 -14.06 -25.06
CA ASN A 249 -12.97 -15.42 -24.56
C ASN A 249 -13.12 -15.41 -23.03
N LYS A 250 -14.38 -15.37 -22.56
CA LYS A 250 -14.70 -15.32 -21.13
C LYS A 250 -14.08 -16.47 -20.34
N ASP A 251 -14.28 -17.71 -20.78
CA ASP A 251 -13.85 -18.89 -20.03
C ASP A 251 -12.34 -18.94 -19.90
N LYS A 252 -11.61 -18.61 -20.99
CA LYS A 252 -10.16 -18.54 -20.94
C LYS A 252 -9.67 -17.41 -20.05
N ALA A 253 -10.27 -16.22 -20.12
CA ALA A 253 -9.92 -15.10 -19.26
C ALA A 253 -10.19 -15.42 -17.77
N VAL A 254 -11.28 -16.13 -17.47
CA VAL A 254 -11.63 -16.61 -16.13
C VAL A 254 -10.59 -17.61 -15.60
N GLU A 255 -10.15 -18.55 -16.43
CA GLU A 255 -9.13 -19.54 -16.10
C GLU A 255 -7.79 -18.85 -15.80
N LEU A 256 -7.31 -18.01 -16.71
CA LEU A 256 -6.07 -17.25 -16.58
C LEU A 256 -6.09 -16.34 -15.34
N TRP A 257 -7.21 -15.69 -15.05
CA TRP A 257 -7.37 -14.91 -13.83
C TRP A 257 -7.17 -15.76 -12.56
N LYS A 258 -7.78 -16.96 -12.51
CA LYS A 258 -7.64 -17.88 -11.36
C LYS A 258 -6.20 -18.37 -11.22
N GLU A 259 -5.55 -18.67 -12.34
CA GLU A 259 -4.15 -19.10 -12.35
C GLU A 259 -3.22 -17.98 -11.86
N ALA A 260 -3.43 -16.74 -12.30
CA ALA A 260 -2.72 -15.58 -11.77
C ALA A 260 -2.98 -15.40 -10.26
N MET A 261 -4.22 -15.56 -9.79
CA MET A 261 -4.55 -15.50 -8.36
C MET A 261 -3.78 -16.56 -7.56
N PHE A 262 -3.70 -17.77 -8.09
CA PHE A 262 -2.97 -18.85 -7.45
C PHE A 262 -1.48 -18.52 -7.28
N THR A 263 -0.83 -17.93 -8.30
CA THR A 263 0.57 -17.49 -8.16
C THR A 263 0.77 -16.47 -7.03
N CYS A 264 -0.21 -15.60 -6.78
CA CYS A 264 -0.19 -14.69 -5.63
C CYS A 264 -0.20 -15.47 -4.30
N TYR A 265 -0.99 -16.53 -4.19
CA TYR A 265 -1.00 -17.39 -3.00
C TYR A 265 0.27 -18.21 -2.85
N GLN A 266 0.86 -18.70 -3.93
CA GLN A 266 2.14 -19.39 -3.87
C GLN A 266 3.19 -18.48 -3.18
N CYS A 267 3.33 -17.22 -3.61
CA CYS A 267 4.28 -16.30 -2.99
C CYS A 267 3.88 -15.85 -1.58
N HIS A 268 2.59 -15.62 -1.31
CA HIS A 268 2.14 -15.03 -0.05
C HIS A 268 1.81 -16.03 1.05
N GLN A 269 1.55 -17.28 0.70
CA GLN A 269 1.20 -18.36 1.63
C GLN A 269 2.21 -19.52 1.60
N GLY A 270 3.19 -19.49 0.69
CA GLY A 270 4.25 -20.52 0.61
C GLY A 270 3.75 -21.85 0.05
N ILE A 271 2.85 -21.81 -0.93
CA ILE A 271 2.28 -23.03 -1.52
C ILE A 271 3.25 -23.57 -2.57
N GLY A 272 3.98 -24.64 -2.22
CA GLY A 272 4.93 -25.29 -3.11
C GLY A 272 6.19 -24.48 -3.42
N ILE A 273 6.39 -23.35 -2.75
CA ILE A 273 7.58 -22.48 -2.82
C ILE A 273 7.81 -21.81 -1.45
N PRO A 274 9.02 -21.32 -1.14
CA PRO A 274 9.27 -20.53 0.06
C PRO A 274 8.36 -19.31 0.14
N GLN A 275 7.77 -19.07 1.31
CA GLN A 275 6.94 -17.90 1.54
C GLN A 275 7.81 -16.63 1.47
N VAL A 276 7.56 -15.79 0.47
CA VAL A 276 8.31 -14.53 0.28
C VAL A 276 7.84 -13.48 1.27
N ARG A 277 6.53 -13.37 1.44
CA ARG A 277 5.92 -12.33 2.29
C ARG A 277 4.55 -12.75 2.76
N LYS A 278 4.36 -12.82 4.07
CA LYS A 278 3.02 -12.84 4.65
C LYS A 278 2.28 -11.54 4.26
N PHE A 279 1.23 -11.67 3.48
CA PHE A 279 0.31 -10.58 3.19
C PHE A 279 -0.90 -10.77 4.10
N LYS A 280 -1.12 -9.87 5.05
CA LYS A 280 -2.33 -9.85 5.87
C LYS A 280 -2.90 -8.44 5.72
N PRO A 281 -3.89 -8.23 4.82
CA PRO A 281 -4.50 -6.92 4.68
C PRO A 281 -5.15 -6.56 6.03
N VAL A 282 -5.08 -5.29 6.40
CA VAL A 282 -5.85 -4.79 7.55
C VAL A 282 -7.34 -4.96 7.24
N GLU A 283 -8.13 -5.14 8.29
CA GLU A 283 -9.55 -5.50 8.18
C GLU A 283 -10.33 -4.57 7.26
N GLU A 284 -10.11 -3.27 7.37
CA GLU A 284 -10.78 -2.24 6.56
C GLU A 284 -10.49 -2.39 5.05
N ILE A 285 -9.25 -2.71 4.69
CA ILE A 285 -8.83 -2.95 3.31
C ILE A 285 -9.44 -4.25 2.77
N HIS A 286 -9.48 -5.29 3.60
CA HIS A 286 -10.13 -6.53 3.24
C HIS A 286 -11.64 -6.33 3.03
N ALA A 287 -12.28 -5.53 3.90
CA ALA A 287 -13.68 -5.17 3.78
C ALA A 287 -13.97 -4.40 2.47
N LYS A 288 -13.13 -3.45 2.05
CA LYS A 288 -13.28 -2.79 0.73
C LYS A 288 -13.18 -3.79 -0.42
N HIS A 289 -12.17 -4.66 -0.41
CA HIS A 289 -12.03 -5.71 -1.43
C HIS A 289 -13.30 -6.56 -1.56
N GLN A 290 -13.90 -6.92 -0.42
CA GLN A 290 -15.13 -7.70 -0.36
C GLN A 290 -16.34 -6.92 -0.91
N ARG A 291 -16.47 -5.62 -0.59
CA ARG A 291 -17.52 -4.76 -1.16
C ARG A 291 -17.41 -4.62 -2.68
N ILE A 292 -16.19 -4.54 -3.22
CA ILE A 292 -15.97 -4.57 -4.68
C ILE A 292 -16.48 -5.89 -5.27
N ALA A 293 -16.13 -7.02 -4.67
CA ALA A 293 -16.60 -8.33 -5.13
C ALA A 293 -18.13 -8.44 -5.08
N GLU A 294 -18.76 -7.92 -4.02
CA GLU A 294 -20.22 -7.87 -3.85
C GLU A 294 -20.90 -7.04 -4.93
N ALA A 295 -20.35 -5.87 -5.29
CA ALA A 295 -20.91 -5.01 -6.33
C ALA A 295 -21.00 -5.72 -7.70
N PHE A 296 -20.11 -6.67 -7.97
CA PHE A 296 -20.16 -7.51 -9.17
C PHE A 296 -20.98 -8.79 -9.03
N GLY A 297 -21.52 -9.08 -7.83
CA GLY A 297 -22.26 -10.31 -7.54
C GLY A 297 -21.36 -11.55 -7.36
N LEU A 298 -20.08 -11.35 -7.04
CA LEU A 298 -19.09 -12.45 -6.87
C LEU A 298 -19.10 -13.06 -5.46
N VAL A 299 -19.85 -12.48 -4.54
CA VAL A 299 -19.97 -12.92 -3.15
C VAL A 299 -21.33 -13.55 -2.94
N LYS A 300 -21.33 -14.76 -2.37
CA LYS A 300 -22.55 -15.43 -1.92
C LYS A 300 -22.76 -15.13 -0.45
N VAL A 301 -23.90 -14.55 -0.09
CA VAL A 301 -24.29 -14.32 1.29
C VAL A 301 -25.05 -15.54 1.80
N VAL A 302 -24.58 -16.16 2.88
CA VAL A 302 -25.26 -17.27 3.57
C VAL A 302 -25.38 -16.87 5.05
N GLY A 303 -26.57 -16.47 5.49
CA GLY A 303 -26.75 -15.86 6.81
C GLY A 303 -25.97 -14.54 6.95
N ASN A 304 -25.21 -14.39 8.04
CA ASN A 304 -24.31 -13.24 8.24
C ASN A 304 -22.90 -13.47 7.63
N GLU A 305 -22.66 -14.62 6.99
CA GLU A 305 -21.38 -14.93 6.37
C GLU A 305 -21.40 -14.61 4.89
N LYS A 306 -20.44 -13.77 4.48
CA LYS A 306 -20.20 -13.40 3.09
C LYS A 306 -19.06 -14.26 2.56
N SER A 307 -19.34 -15.08 1.55
CA SER A 307 -18.44 -16.09 1.03
C SER A 307 -17.90 -15.72 -0.34
N CYS A 308 -16.59 -15.47 -0.43
CA CYS A 308 -15.88 -15.13 -1.68
C CYS A 308 -15.60 -16.36 -2.57
N VAL A 309 -16.51 -17.32 -2.64
CA VAL A 309 -16.30 -18.64 -3.29
C VAL A 309 -15.88 -18.49 -4.75
N ALA A 310 -16.39 -17.49 -5.47
CA ALA A 310 -16.01 -17.23 -6.86
C ALA A 310 -14.51 -16.91 -7.01
N CYS A 311 -13.92 -16.24 -6.00
CA CYS A 311 -12.51 -15.88 -5.95
C CYS A 311 -11.63 -16.99 -5.32
N HIS A 312 -12.22 -17.86 -4.48
CA HIS A 312 -11.54 -18.91 -3.72
C HIS A 312 -12.08 -20.31 -4.08
N ALA A 313 -11.86 -20.74 -5.32
CA ALA A 313 -12.28 -22.06 -5.84
C ALA A 313 -11.09 -22.89 -6.34
N GLY A 314 -11.22 -24.22 -6.31
CA GLY A 314 -10.15 -25.15 -6.71
C GLY A 314 -8.86 -24.91 -5.92
N GLN A 315 -7.74 -24.68 -6.62
CA GLN A 315 -6.43 -24.43 -6.02
C GLN A 315 -6.34 -23.14 -5.18
N THR A 316 -7.36 -22.27 -5.26
CA THR A 316 -7.44 -20.99 -4.52
C THR A 316 -8.34 -21.07 -3.26
N GLN A 317 -8.76 -22.27 -2.85
CA GLN A 317 -9.70 -22.50 -1.74
C GLN A 317 -9.20 -22.05 -0.35
N ILE A 318 -7.93 -21.68 -0.20
CA ILE A 318 -7.42 -21.21 1.09
C ILE A 318 -8.07 -19.86 1.43
N LYS A 319 -8.95 -19.88 2.44
CA LYS A 319 -9.66 -18.71 2.97
C LYS A 319 -8.85 -18.10 4.12
N GLY A 320 -8.67 -16.78 4.09
CA GLY A 320 -8.00 -16.03 5.14
C GLY A 320 -6.50 -16.29 5.22
N TYR A 321 -5.74 -15.29 5.64
CA TYR A 321 -4.31 -15.43 5.89
C TYR A 321 -4.14 -15.96 7.33
N LYS A 322 -3.95 -17.28 7.49
CA LYS A 322 -3.52 -17.87 8.77
C LYS A 322 -2.20 -17.23 9.21
#